data_AF-A0A7C6GE39-F1
#
_entry.id   AF-A0A7C6GE39-F1
#
_cell.length_a   1.000
_cell.length_b   1.000
_cell.length_c   1.000
_cell.angle_alpha   90.00
_cell.angle_beta   90.00
_cell.angle_gamma   90.00
#
_symmetry.space_group_name_H-M   'P 1'
#
loop_
_entity.id
_entity.type
_entity.pdbx_description
1 polymer ?
#
loop_
_entity_poly.entity_id
_entity_poly.type
_entity_poly.pdbx_seq_one_letter_code
_entity_poly.pdbx_strand_id
1 'polypeptide(L)'
;VPGVISEINSLDKIKSILFFSEIGDYIICEYSDGYYIHTIVLSKTNKEVNLYAGFFDDFVYKSFKESIPHYFACTDNNGMYAYMNIKDMPLFIDYYKIGNIKLTLDQFEVDAIQDLSDDANPLLFYYTLGNTI
;
A
#
# COMPACT_ATOMS: atom_id res chain seq x y z
N VAL A 1 15.81 -0.47 19.07
CA VAL A 1 16.37 -1.43 18.11
C VAL A 1 16.81 -0.62 16.89
N PRO A 2 18.09 -0.60 16.52
CA PRO A 2 18.57 0.19 15.39
C PRO A 2 17.87 -0.31 14.12
N GLY A 3 17.25 0.61 13.39
CA GLY A 3 16.28 0.30 12.35
C GLY A 3 16.87 -0.42 11.15
N VAL A 4 16.02 -1.22 10.51
CA VAL A 4 16.20 -2.02 9.28
C VAL A 4 16.98 -1.31 8.16
N ILE A 5 17.04 0.02 8.18
CA ILE A 5 17.73 0.86 7.20
C ILE A 5 19.25 0.82 7.34
N SER A 6 19.80 0.76 8.57
CA SER A 6 21.26 0.70 8.74
C SER A 6 21.84 -0.62 8.21
N GLU A 7 21.00 -1.65 8.11
CA GLU A 7 21.38 -2.94 7.55
C GLU A 7 21.37 -2.94 6.02
N ILE A 8 20.59 -2.07 5.35
CA ILE A 8 20.57 -1.94 3.89
C ILE A 8 21.97 -1.61 3.33
N ASN A 9 22.75 -0.79 4.03
CA ASN A 9 24.12 -0.44 3.64
C ASN A 9 25.14 -1.56 3.92
N SER A 10 24.78 -2.60 4.67
CA SER A 10 25.67 -3.71 5.06
C SER A 10 25.45 -5.00 4.26
N LEU A 11 24.45 -5.03 3.38
CA LEU A 11 24.11 -6.20 2.58
C LEU A 11 24.87 -6.15 1.25
N ASP A 12 26.02 -6.80 1.19
CA ASP A 12 26.83 -7.10 -0.02
C ASP A 12 26.09 -8.02 -1.05
N LYS A 13 24.76 -8.10 -0.96
CA LYS A 13 23.90 -8.82 -1.88
C LYS A 13 22.74 -7.91 -2.25
N ILE A 14 22.69 -7.53 -3.52
CA ILE A 14 21.51 -6.89 -4.11
C ILE A 14 20.33 -7.83 -3.89
N LYS A 15 19.50 -7.53 -2.88
CA LYS A 15 18.11 -7.99 -2.83
C LYS A 15 17.45 -7.38 -4.06
N SER A 16 16.81 -8.18 -4.91
CA SER A 16 16.33 -7.73 -6.23
C SER A 16 15.45 -6.49 -6.07
N ILE A 17 15.98 -5.32 -6.44
CA ILE A 17 15.21 -4.09 -6.51
C ILE A 17 14.27 -4.26 -7.69
N LEU A 18 12.97 -4.22 -7.40
CA LEU A 18 11.89 -4.38 -8.37
C LEU A 18 11.45 -3.02 -8.90
N PHE A 19 11.48 -2.00 -8.03
CA PHE A 19 11.10 -0.64 -8.36
C PHE A 19 11.91 0.38 -7.56
N PHE A 20 12.19 1.53 -8.20
CA PHE A 20 12.79 2.67 -7.54
C PHE A 20 12.26 3.97 -8.15
N SER A 21 11.86 4.91 -7.30
CA SER A 21 11.41 6.24 -7.73
C SER A 21 11.77 7.29 -6.69
N GLU A 22 12.04 8.50 -7.16
CA GLU A 22 12.26 9.68 -6.33
C GLU A 22 11.22 10.74 -6.69
N ILE A 23 10.47 11.20 -5.69
CA ILE A 23 9.35 12.13 -5.85
C ILE A 23 9.48 13.22 -4.77
N GLY A 24 9.92 14.41 -5.16
CA GLY A 24 10.09 15.53 -4.23
C GLY A 24 11.04 15.16 -3.09
N ASP A 25 10.55 15.17 -1.84
CA ASP A 25 11.32 14.79 -0.65
C ASP A 25 11.38 13.27 -0.43
N TYR A 26 10.67 12.46 -1.21
CA TYR A 26 10.51 11.04 -0.93
C TYR A 26 11.30 10.14 -1.89
N ILE A 27 11.80 9.03 -1.37
CA ILE A 27 12.36 7.90 -2.13
C ILE A 27 11.45 6.70 -1.89
N ILE A 28 10.99 6.08 -2.97
CA ILE A 28 10.20 4.85 -2.95
C ILE A 28 11.03 3.72 -3.54
N CYS A 29 11.09 2.61 -2.83
CA CYS A 29 11.84 1.43 -3.26
C CYS A 29 11.02 0.17 -3.00
N GLU A 30 10.81 -0.63 -4.03
CA GLU A 30 10.26 -1.98 -3.89
C GLU A 30 11.39 -3.00 -4.06
N TYR A 31 11.50 -3.93 -3.13
CA TYR A 31 12.51 -4.98 -3.16
C TYR A 31 11.94 -6.32 -2.69
N SER A 32 12.52 -7.40 -3.20
CA SER A 32 12.21 -8.76 -2.75
C SER A 32 13.11 -9.19 -1.58
N ASP A 33 12.53 -9.78 -0.54
CA ASP A 33 13.24 -10.48 0.53
C ASP A 33 12.71 -11.92 0.67
N GLY A 34 13.41 -12.87 0.05
CA GLY A 34 12.92 -14.25 -0.08
C GLY A 34 11.63 -14.30 -0.90
N TYR A 35 10.53 -14.70 -0.26
CA TYR A 35 9.20 -14.78 -0.88
C TYR A 35 8.33 -13.53 -0.65
N TYR A 36 8.86 -12.52 0.05
CA TYR A 36 8.13 -11.30 0.38
C TYR A 36 8.57 -10.16 -0.52
N ILE A 37 7.61 -9.31 -0.88
CA ILE A 37 7.85 -8.03 -1.55
C ILE A 37 7.60 -6.94 -0.52
N HIS A 38 8.55 -6.02 -0.41
CA HIS A 38 8.49 -4.89 0.52
C HIS A 38 8.56 -3.60 -0.27
N THR A 39 7.69 -2.66 0.08
CA THR A 39 7.79 -1.27 -0.38
C THR A 39 8.25 -0.40 0.78
N ILE A 40 9.26 0.42 0.54
CA ILE A 40 9.79 1.41 1.48
C ILE A 40 9.47 2.80 0.95
N VAL A 41 8.99 3.67 1.84
CA VAL A 41 8.87 5.11 1.59
C VAL A 41 9.79 5.83 2.58
N LEU A 42 10.88 6.40 2.07
CA LEU A 42 11.87 7.16 2.83
C LEU A 42 11.65 8.65 2.59
N SER A 43 11.53 9.41 3.67
CA SER A 43 11.52 10.87 3.61
C SER A 43 12.95 11.43 3.77
N LYS A 44 13.42 12.20 2.79
CA LYS A 44 14.80 12.70 2.76
C LYS A 44 15.04 13.80 3.80
N THR A 45 14.03 14.62 4.13
CA THR A 45 14.16 15.71 5.09
C THR A 45 14.21 15.21 6.53
N ASN A 46 13.20 14.44 6.94
CA ASN A 46 13.02 13.91 8.29
C ASN A 46 13.79 12.61 8.55
N LYS A 47 14.36 11.98 7.50
CA LYS A 47 15.08 10.69 7.60
C LYS A 47 14.21 9.56 8.18
N GLU A 48 12.90 9.71 8.07
CA GLU A 48 11.93 8.72 8.50
C GLU A 48 11.68 7.72 7.37
N VAL A 49 11.54 6.46 7.75
CA VAL A 49 11.22 5.37 6.82
C VAL A 49 9.98 4.68 7.32
N ASN A 50 9.00 4.62 6.44
CA ASN A 50 7.84 3.79 6.63
C ASN A 50 8.00 2.57 5.72
N LEU A 51 7.96 1.39 6.35
CA LEU A 51 7.68 0.18 5.60
C LEU A 51 6.22 0.30 5.18
N TYR A 52 5.99 0.49 3.89
CA TYR A 52 4.66 0.46 3.33
C TYR A 52 4.21 -1.01 3.32
N ALA A 53 3.69 -1.45 4.46
CA ALA A 53 2.98 -2.72 4.60
C ALA A 53 1.52 -2.49 4.21
N GLY A 54 1.32 -1.97 3.00
CA GLY A 54 0.14 -1.19 2.65
C GLY A 54 -1.19 -1.86 3.01
N PHE A 55 -2.21 -1.04 3.13
CA PHE A 55 -3.60 -1.43 3.38
C PHE A 55 -3.90 -2.30 4.61
N PHE A 56 -2.97 -3.01 5.24
CA PHE A 56 -3.21 -3.71 6.50
C PHE A 56 -3.44 -2.70 7.64
N ASP A 57 -2.79 -1.54 7.57
CA ASP A 57 -2.95 -0.44 8.51
C ASP A 57 -4.15 0.48 8.17
N ASP A 58 -4.58 0.55 6.89
CA ASP A 58 -5.69 1.42 6.46
C ASP A 58 -7.06 0.69 6.50
N PHE A 59 -7.11 -0.56 6.02
CA PHE A 59 -8.22 -1.48 6.23
C PHE A 59 -8.03 -2.21 7.56
N VAL A 60 -8.04 -1.47 8.68
CA VAL A 60 -8.03 -2.14 9.98
C VAL A 60 -9.32 -2.95 10.10
N TYR A 61 -9.24 -4.26 9.86
CA TYR A 61 -10.40 -5.11 9.93
C TYR A 61 -10.98 -5.05 11.35
N LYS A 62 -12.28 -4.74 11.49
CA LYS A 62 -12.96 -4.86 12.78
C LYS A 62 -13.03 -6.31 13.23
N SER A 63 -13.14 -7.23 12.26
CA SER A 63 -13.04 -8.68 12.46
C SER A 63 -12.25 -9.28 11.29
N PHE A 64 -11.12 -9.92 11.60
CA PHE A 64 -10.23 -10.53 10.61
C PHE A 64 -10.66 -11.97 10.31
N LYS A 65 -10.88 -12.28 9.03
CA LYS A 65 -11.07 -13.65 8.52
C LYS A 65 -9.89 -14.08 7.65
N GLU A 66 -9.50 -13.22 6.72
CA GLU A 66 -8.42 -13.35 5.76
C GLU A 66 -7.90 -11.96 5.36
N SER A 67 -6.63 -11.88 4.98
CA SER A 67 -5.99 -10.65 4.50
C SER A 67 -6.32 -10.41 3.03
N ILE A 68 -6.76 -9.21 2.68
CA ILE A 68 -6.84 -8.76 1.29
C ILE A 68 -5.48 -8.16 0.92
N PRO A 69 -4.68 -8.81 0.05
CA PRO A 69 -3.40 -8.27 -0.37
C PRO A 69 -3.63 -7.09 -1.34
N HIS A 70 -2.63 -6.23 -1.40
CA HIS A 70 -2.54 -5.14 -2.35
C HIS A 70 -1.12 -5.11 -2.88
N TYR A 71 -0.94 -4.46 -4.02
CA TYR A 71 0.31 -4.46 -4.75
C TYR A 71 0.61 -3.04 -5.20
N PHE A 72 1.88 -2.66 -5.10
CA PHE A 72 2.37 -1.43 -5.70
C PHE A 72 2.21 -1.51 -7.23
N ALA A 73 1.72 -0.43 -7.85
CA ALA A 73 1.60 -0.31 -9.30
C ALA A 73 2.70 0.56 -9.90
N CYS A 74 2.66 1.86 -9.56
CA CYS A 74 3.55 2.86 -10.12
C CYS A 74 3.50 4.15 -9.27
N THR A 75 4.28 5.15 -9.68
CA THR A 75 4.25 6.48 -9.07
C THR A 75 4.04 7.56 -10.11
N ASP A 76 3.61 8.73 -9.64
CA ASP A 76 3.64 9.98 -10.39
C ASP A 76 4.36 11.08 -9.60
N ASN A 77 4.25 12.33 -10.05
CA ASN A 77 4.92 13.45 -9.40
C ASN A 77 4.37 13.81 -8.01
N ASN A 78 3.21 13.28 -7.61
CA ASN A 78 2.55 13.65 -6.35
C ASN A 78 2.28 12.45 -5.44
N GLY A 79 2.49 11.21 -5.90
CA GLY A 79 2.05 10.06 -5.12
C GLY A 79 2.40 8.70 -5.70
N MET A 80 1.82 7.69 -5.06
CA MET A 80 1.93 6.29 -5.47
C MET A 80 0.56 5.69 -5.73
N TYR A 81 0.52 4.81 -6.71
CA TYR A 81 -0.63 3.99 -7.04
C TYR A 81 -0.41 2.57 -6.52
N ALA A 82 -1.45 2.03 -5.91
CA ALA A 82 -1.53 0.63 -5.50
C ALA A 82 -2.83 0.02 -6.02
N TYR A 83 -2.87 -1.30 -6.18
CA TYR A 83 -4.05 -2.00 -6.67
C TYR A 83 -4.32 -3.28 -5.90
N MET A 84 -5.58 -3.72 -5.93
CA MET A 84 -6.02 -5.01 -5.41
C MET A 84 -6.06 -6.06 -6.53
N ASN A 85 -5.79 -7.33 -6.25
CA ASN A 85 -6.02 -8.37 -7.27
C ASN A 85 -7.53 -8.53 -7.51
N ILE A 86 -7.92 -8.77 -8.76
CA ILE A 86 -9.33 -9.06 -9.09
C ILE A 86 -9.90 -10.24 -8.30
N LYS A 87 -9.05 -11.21 -7.92
CA LYS A 87 -9.44 -12.38 -7.12
C LYS A 87 -9.85 -12.03 -5.70
N ASP A 88 -9.39 -10.89 -5.18
CA ASP A 88 -9.66 -10.46 -3.81
C ASP A 88 -10.86 -9.50 -3.72
N MET A 89 -11.38 -9.04 -4.86
CA MET A 89 -12.55 -8.16 -4.96
C MET A 89 -13.79 -8.69 -4.22
N PRO A 90 -14.17 -9.99 -4.33
CA PRO A 90 -15.33 -10.51 -3.60
C PRO A 90 -15.15 -10.42 -2.08
N LEU A 91 -13.94 -10.75 -1.57
CA LEU A 91 -13.64 -10.67 -0.14
C LEU A 91 -13.68 -9.22 0.36
N PHE A 92 -13.19 -8.29 -0.44
CA PHE A 92 -13.26 -6.85 -0.16
C PHE A 92 -14.70 -6.35 -0.07
N ILE A 93 -15.52 -6.65 -1.08
CA ILE A 93 -16.92 -6.24 -1.14
C ILE A 93 -17.68 -6.80 0.07
N ASP A 94 -17.45 -8.07 0.42
CA ASP A 94 -18.04 -8.71 1.61
C ASP A 94 -17.67 -7.97 2.90
N TYR A 95 -16.37 -7.72 3.12
CA TYR A 95 -15.89 -6.98 4.29
C TYR A 95 -16.43 -5.56 4.38
N TYR A 96 -16.56 -4.90 3.23
CA TYR A 96 -17.13 -3.56 3.16
C TYR A 96 -18.61 -3.58 3.54
N LYS A 97 -19.41 -4.47 2.93
CA LYS A 97 -20.86 -4.57 3.16
C LYS A 97 -21.22 -4.93 4.60
N ILE A 98 -20.41 -5.75 5.28
CA ILE A 98 -20.62 -6.09 6.70
C ILE A 98 -20.02 -5.07 7.68
N GLY A 99 -19.46 -3.96 7.16
CA GLY A 99 -18.91 -2.87 7.97
C GLY A 99 -17.63 -3.23 8.71
N ASN A 100 -16.90 -4.25 8.24
CA ASN A 100 -15.66 -4.74 8.87
C ASN A 100 -14.42 -3.94 8.46
N ILE A 101 -14.57 -2.95 7.58
CA ILE A 101 -13.50 -2.04 7.18
C ILE A 101 -13.53 -0.78 8.07
N LYS A 102 -12.36 -0.35 8.58
CA LYS A 102 -12.21 0.92 9.32
C LYS A 102 -11.86 2.13 8.44
N LEU A 103 -11.56 1.92 7.16
CA LEU A 103 -11.31 3.00 6.22
C LEU A 103 -12.54 3.91 6.17
N THR A 104 -12.32 5.20 6.42
CA THR A 104 -13.36 6.22 6.26
C THR A 104 -13.26 6.74 4.83
N LEU A 105 -14.23 6.36 4.03
CA LEU A 105 -14.38 6.80 2.65
C LEU A 105 -15.34 7.99 2.60
N ASP A 106 -15.12 8.88 1.64
CA ASP A 106 -16.11 9.91 1.34
C ASP A 106 -17.37 9.29 0.69
N GLN A 107 -18.45 10.07 0.59
CA GLN A 107 -19.71 9.54 0.07
C GLN A 107 -19.60 9.07 -1.38
N PHE A 108 -18.74 9.70 -2.19
CA PHE A 108 -18.56 9.32 -3.59
C PHE A 108 -17.88 7.95 -3.70
N GLU A 109 -16.86 7.71 -2.89
CA GLU A 109 -16.16 6.43 -2.80
C GLU A 109 -17.07 5.32 -2.23
N VAL A 110 -17.90 5.66 -1.25
CA VAL A 110 -18.93 4.76 -0.69
C VAL A 110 -19.90 4.33 -1.79
N ASP A 111 -20.46 5.28 -2.54
CA ASP A 111 -21.40 5.02 -3.62
C ASP A 111 -20.74 4.15 -4.71
N ALA A 112 -19.49 4.47 -5.06
CA ALA A 112 -18.73 3.71 -6.05
C ALA A 112 -18.50 2.24 -5.64
N ILE A 113 -18.35 1.95 -4.34
CA ILE A 113 -18.15 0.58 -3.84
C ILE A 113 -19.47 -0.19 -3.70
N GLN A 114 -20.55 0.47 -3.30
CA GLN A 114 -21.86 -0.17 -3.11
C GLN A 114 -22.40 -0.79 -4.41
N ASP A 115 -22.09 -0.16 -5.55
CA ASP A 115 -22.52 -0.60 -6.88
C ASP A 115 -21.56 -1.60 -7.54
N LEU A 116 -20.46 -2.01 -6.87
CA LEU A 116 -19.53 -3.00 -7.42
C LEU A 116 -20.15 -4.39 -7.45
N SER A 117 -20.05 -5.02 -8.62
CA SER A 117 -20.27 -6.45 -8.80
C SER A 117 -19.02 -7.26 -8.42
N ASP A 118 -19.20 -8.55 -8.18
CA ASP A 118 -18.10 -9.46 -7.84
C ASP A 118 -17.08 -9.61 -8.98
N ASP A 119 -17.46 -9.27 -10.22
CA ASP A 119 -16.63 -9.26 -11.42
C ASP A 119 -16.11 -7.87 -11.80
N ALA A 120 -16.25 -6.89 -10.90
CA ALA A 120 -15.73 -5.55 -11.11
C ALA A 120 -14.21 -5.53 -11.34
N ASN A 121 -13.76 -4.50 -12.06
CA ASN A 121 -12.32 -4.26 -12.23
C ASN A 121 -11.64 -4.06 -10.87
N PRO A 122 -10.34 -4.43 -10.75
CA PRO A 122 -9.51 -4.08 -9.61
C PRO A 122 -9.66 -2.64 -9.15
N LEU A 123 -9.78 -2.45 -7.84
CA LEU A 123 -9.68 -1.12 -7.26
C LEU A 123 -8.25 -0.61 -7.35
N LEU A 124 -8.13 0.62 -7.85
CA LEU A 124 -6.90 1.40 -7.84
C LEU A 124 -6.99 2.40 -6.70
N PHE A 125 -5.91 2.49 -5.94
CA PHE A 125 -5.79 3.40 -4.82
C PHE A 125 -4.65 4.36 -5.05
N TYR A 126 -4.86 5.61 -4.64
CA TYR A 126 -3.87 6.66 -4.79
C TYR A 126 -3.49 7.24 -3.45
N TYR A 127 -2.20 7.21 -3.14
CA TYR A 127 -1.63 7.76 -1.93
C TYR A 127 -0.81 8.99 -2.27
N THR A 128 -1.30 10.16 -1.86
CA THR A 128 -0.58 11.42 -2.02
C THR A 128 0.60 11.48 -1.09
N LEU A 129 1.76 11.81 -1.65
CA LEU A 129 2.99 12.06 -0.93
C LEU A 129 3.12 13.56 -0.73
N GLY A 130 2.86 14.02 0.49
CA GLY A 130 2.90 15.44 0.83
C GLY A 130 1.51 15.99 1.17
N ASN A 131 1.23 15.93 2.47
CA ASN A 131 0.42 16.83 3.29
C ASN A 131 -0.09 16.04 4.49
N THR A 132 0.79 15.78 5.46
CA THR A 132 0.33 15.66 6.84
C THR A 132 0.05 17.07 7.31
N ILE A 133 -1.23 17.46 7.35
CA ILE A 133 -1.69 18.55 8.22
C ILE A 133 -2.09 17.91 9.54
#